data_AF-T0ZLQ5-F1
#
_entry.id   AF-T0ZLQ5-F1
#
_cell.length_a   1.000
_cell.length_b   1.000
_cell.length_c   1.000
_cell.angle_alpha   90.00
_cell.angle_beta   90.00
_cell.angle_gamma   90.00
#
_symmetry.space_group_name_H-M   'P 1'
#
loop_
_entity.id
_entity.type
_entity.pdbx_description
1 polymer ?
#
loop_
_entity_poly.entity_id
_entity_poly.type
_entity_poly.pdbx_seq_one_letter_code
_entity_poly.pdbx_strand_id
1 'polypeptide(L)' 'MSTRADGEGASPADPPPAELELFEYVPESALVVVAHPDDCDFLAADIVSAWVRQGTRAGICLVTDGDAGGD' A
#
# COMPACT_ATOMS: atom_id res chain seq x y z
N MET A 1 -5.34 51.09 29.91
CA MET A 1 -6.17 49.96 29.45
C MET A 1 -5.46 49.38 28.24
N SER A 2 -4.58 48.41 28.49
CA SER A 2 -3.56 47.92 27.57
C SER A 2 -4.15 46.92 26.57
N THR A 3 -3.73 47.05 25.31
CA THR A 3 -4.06 46.17 24.17
C THR A 3 -3.71 44.71 24.46
N ARG A 4 -4.59 43.77 24.08
CA ARG A 4 -4.29 42.34 24.02
C ARG A 4 -3.57 42.09 22.70
N ALA A 5 -2.32 41.64 22.78
CA ALA A 5 -1.64 41.01 21.65
C ALA A 5 -2.09 39.54 21.63
N ASP A 6 -2.80 39.16 20.57
CA ASP A 6 -3.08 37.77 20.27
C ASP A 6 -1.76 37.10 19.85
N GLY A 7 -1.30 36.17 20.69
CA GLY A 7 -0.16 35.33 20.38
C GLY A 7 -0.59 34.24 19.40
N GLU A 8 -0.18 34.38 18.14
CA GLU A 8 -0.23 33.31 17.15
C GLU A 8 0.71 32.19 17.63
N GLY A 9 0.14 31.15 18.25
CA GLY A 9 0.88 29.95 18.61
C GLY A 9 1.29 29.24 17.32
N ALA A 10 2.59 29.17 17.03
CA ALA A 10 3.11 28.35 15.96
C ALA A 10 2.61 26.91 16.17
N SER A 11 1.83 26.39 15.22
CA SER A 11 1.47 24.98 15.16
C SER A 11 2.77 24.17 15.13
N PRO A 12 2.95 23.14 15.98
CA PRO A 12 4.12 22.28 15.85
C PRO A 12 4.00 21.62 14.47
N ALA A 13 4.91 22.00 13.56
CA ALA A 13 5.02 21.36 12.27
C ALA A 13 5.15 19.85 12.50
N ASP A 14 4.39 19.07 11.74
CA ASP A 14 4.50 17.61 11.78
C ASP A 14 5.98 17.21 11.61
N PRO A 15 6.44 16.19 12.36
CA PRO A 15 7.77 15.66 12.14
C PRO A 15 7.90 15.22 10.68
N PRO A 16 9.09 15.36 10.06
CA PRO A 16 9.30 14.82 8.73
C PRO A 16 8.91 13.33 8.73
N PRO A 17 8.27 12.83 7.66
CA PRO A 17 7.87 11.44 7.60
C PRO A 17 9.09 10.58 7.92
N ALA A 18 8.91 9.62 8.83
CA ALA A 18 9.97 8.70 9.22
C ALA A 18 10.57 8.05 7.95
N GLU A 19 11.91 7.94 7.91
CA GLU A 19 12.60 7.33 6.79
C GLU A 19 12.06 5.91 6.57
N LEU A 20 11.56 5.64 5.37
CA LEU A 20 11.02 4.34 5.02
C LEU A 20 12.17 3.36 4.84
N GLU A 21 12.31 2.41 5.77
CA GLU A 21 13.26 1.32 5.57
C GLU A 21 12.73 0.33 4.53
N LEU A 22 13.48 0.18 3.44
CA LEU A 22 13.20 -0.79 2.38
C LEU A 22 13.80 -2.13 2.79
N PHE A 23 12.98 -3.01 3.37
CA PHE A 23 13.38 -4.39 3.63
C PHE A 23 13.01 -5.28 2.46
N GLU A 24 14.02 -5.97 1.92
CA GLU A 24 13.82 -7.00 0.91
C GLU A 24 13.58 -8.34 1.61
N TYR A 25 12.30 -8.67 1.79
CA TYR A 25 11.86 -9.96 2.31
C TYR A 25 11.23 -10.77 1.17
N VAL A 26 11.66 -12.03 1.04
CA VAL A 26 11.09 -12.99 0.09
C VAL A 26 10.40 -14.10 0.88
N PRO A 27 9.06 -14.17 0.89
CA PRO A 27 8.34 -15.20 1.63
C PRO A 27 8.43 -16.57 0.93
N GLU A 28 8.30 -17.66 1.69
CA GLU A 28 8.16 -19.01 1.10
C GLU A 28 6.83 -19.16 0.33
N SER A 29 5.75 -18.54 0.83
CA SER A 29 4.44 -18.56 0.20
C SER A 29 3.68 -17.24 0.38
N ALA A 30 2.80 -16.92 -0.58
CA ALA A 30 1.97 -15.72 -0.57
C ALA A 30 0.57 -16.00 -1.14
N LEU A 31 -0.45 -15.33 -0.60
CA LEU A 31 -1.81 -15.31 -1.13
C LEU A 31 -2.25 -13.86 -1.34
N VAL A 32 -2.52 -13.50 -2.59
CA VAL A 32 -3.09 -12.19 -2.94
C VAL A 32 -4.61 -12.33 -2.93
N VAL A 33 -5.29 -11.53 -2.13
CA VAL A 33 -6.76 -11.52 -2.06
C VAL A 33 -7.25 -10.21 -2.66
N VAL A 34 -8.00 -10.30 -3.75
CA VAL A 34 -8.49 -9.14 -4.51
C VAL A 34 -9.97 -9.29 -4.85
N ALA A 35 -10.65 -8.17 -5.06
CA ALA A 35 -12.09 -8.20 -5.31
C ALA A 35 -12.39 -8.71 -6.72
N HIS A 36 -11.68 -8.19 -7.70
CA HIS A 36 -11.88 -8.44 -9.13
C HIS A 36 -10.60 -8.98 -9.79
N PRO A 37 -10.69 -9.58 -10.99
CA PRO A 37 -9.54 -10.15 -11.69
C PRO A 37 -8.40 -9.16 -12.02
N ASP A 38 -8.73 -7.89 -12.28
CA ASP A 38 -7.80 -6.82 -12.70
C ASP A 38 -7.07 -6.12 -11.54
N ASP A 39 -7.64 -6.14 -10.34
CA ASP A 39 -7.05 -5.51 -9.15
C ASP A 39 -5.60 -5.96 -8.89
N CYS A 40 -5.29 -7.25 -9.14
CA CYS A 40 -3.95 -7.79 -8.89
C CYS A 40 -2.88 -7.12 -9.78
N ASP A 41 -3.24 -6.69 -10.98
CA ASP A 41 -2.32 -6.09 -11.94
C ASP A 41 -1.78 -4.76 -11.44
N PHE A 42 -2.63 -3.97 -10.77
CA PHE A 42 -2.29 -2.63 -10.30
C PHE A 42 -1.78 -2.60 -8.86
N LEU A 43 -2.21 -3.55 -8.02
CA LEU A 43 -1.89 -3.54 -6.60
C LEU A 43 -0.65 -4.37 -6.25
N ALA A 44 -0.40 -5.49 -6.95
CA ALA A 44 0.54 -6.50 -6.46
C ALA A 44 1.37 -7.22 -7.53
N ALA A 45 1.13 -7.00 -8.83
CA ALA A 45 1.78 -7.78 -9.88
C ALA A 45 3.31 -7.74 -9.82
N ASP A 46 3.92 -6.56 -9.69
CA ASP A 46 5.37 -6.41 -9.70
C ASP A 46 6.03 -7.12 -8.52
N ILE A 47 5.49 -6.93 -7.30
CA ILE A 47 6.08 -7.52 -6.10
C ILE A 47 5.89 -9.03 -6.07
N VAL A 48 4.72 -9.53 -6.48
CA VAL A 48 4.43 -10.97 -6.55
C VAL A 48 5.27 -11.63 -7.63
N SER A 49 5.45 -10.97 -8.78
CA SER A 49 6.34 -11.44 -9.86
C SER A 49 7.79 -11.56 -9.38
N ALA A 50 8.28 -10.55 -8.65
CA ALA A 50 9.62 -10.57 -8.07
C ALA A 50 9.80 -11.72 -7.06
N TRP A 51 8.79 -11.99 -6.23
CA TRP A 51 8.80 -13.12 -5.29
C TRP A 51 8.73 -14.48 -5.97
N VAL A 52 7.85 -14.66 -6.95
CA VAL A 52 7.73 -15.91 -7.72
C VAL A 52 9.04 -16.24 -8.44
N ARG A 53 9.71 -15.25 -9.01
CA ARG A 53 11.05 -15.42 -9.63
C ARG A 53 12.12 -15.87 -8.64
N GLN A 54 11.93 -15.61 -7.36
CA GLN A 54 12.83 -16.02 -6.26
C GLN A 54 12.38 -17.29 -5.55
N GLY A 55 11.31 -17.95 -6.04
CA GLY A 55 10.86 -19.26 -5.55
C GLY A 55 9.65 -19.22 -4.60
N THR A 56 9.05 -18.06 -4.35
CA THR A 56 7.81 -17.98 -3.56
C THR A 56 6.68 -18.73 -4.26
N ARG A 57 5.96 -19.59 -3.53
CA ARG A 57 4.69 -20.17 -4.00
C ARG A 57 3.57 -19.15 -3.82
N ALA A 58 3.13 -18.54 -4.91
CA ALA A 58 2.04 -17.56 -4.89
C ALA A 58 0.70 -18.17 -5.34
N GLY A 59 -0.40 -17.69 -4.76
CA GLY A 59 -1.76 -17.90 -5.24
C GLY A 59 -2.53 -16.57 -5.27
N ILE A 60 -3.56 -16.51 -6.10
CA ILE A 60 -4.49 -15.38 -6.18
C ILE A 60 -5.89 -15.90 -5.81
N CYS A 61 -6.54 -15.23 -4.86
CA CYS A 61 -7.92 -15.44 -4.47
C CYS A 61 -8.77 -14.30 -5.06
N LEU A 62 -9.61 -14.65 -6.03
CA LEU A 62 -10.59 -13.74 -6.62
C LEU A 62 -11.90 -13.88 -5.84
N VAL A 63 -12.35 -12.78 -5.24
CA VAL A 63 -13.59 -12.78 -4.44
C VAL A 63 -14.83 -12.76 -5.34
N THR A 64 -14.74 -12.12 -6.50
CA THR A 64 -15.81 -12.04 -7.50
C THR A 64 -15.26 -12.36 -8.90
N ASP A 65 -16.15 -12.65 -9.85
CA ASP A 65 -15.80 -12.84 -11.26
C ASP A 65 -15.65 -11.52 -12.04
N GLY A 66 -16.02 -10.39 -11.44
CA GLY A 66 -15.88 -9.06 -12.05
C GLY A 66 -16.91 -8.73 -13.13
N ASP A 67 -18.03 -9.45 -13.23
CA ASP A 67 -19.02 -9.31 -14.32
C ASP A 67 -19.63 -7.89 -14.47
N ALA A 68 -19.50 -7.04 -13.45
CA ALA A 68 -19.95 -5.64 -13.48
C ALA A 68 -18.94 -4.67 -14.15
N GLY A 69 -17.70 -5.10 -14.42
CA GLY A 69 -16.69 -4.32 -15.14
C GLY A 69 -16.91 -4.43 -16.65
N GLY A 70 -17.62 -3.47 -17.23
CA GLY A 70 -17.81 -3.39 -18.69
C GLY A 70 -16.57 -2.95 -19.47
N ASP A 71 -16.68 -2.95 -20.81
CA ASP A 71 -15.65 -2.49 -21.77
C ASP A 71 -15.39 -0.97 -21.75
#